data_AF-A0A4Q3RYD2-F1
#
_entry.id   AF-A0A4Q3RYD2-F1
#
_cell.length_a   1.000
_cell.length_b   1.000
_cell.length_c   1.000
_cell.angle_alpha   90.00
_cell.angle_beta   90.00
_cell.angle_gamma   90.00
#
_symmetry.space_group_name_H-M   'P 1'
#
loop_
_entity.id
_entity.type
_entity.pdbx_description
1 polymer ?
#
loop_
_entity_poly.entity_id
_entity_poly.type
_entity_poly.pdbx_seq_one_letter_code
_entity_poly.pdbx_strand_id
1 'polypeptide(L)' 'MELVEDQQKVDELWNDFMKAWFPGGKTDPELSLLRASVTSGHYWDEKDGHLIGMLKAGLKALTGGKTDDGALEGNIKI' A
#
# COMPACT_ATOMS: atom_id res chain seq x y z
N MET A 1 8.09 4.71 14.30
CA MET A 1 6.83 5.44 14.03
C MET A 1 6.76 6.56 15.04
N GLU A 2 6.46 7.78 14.61
CA GLU A 2 6.50 8.98 15.47
C GLU A 2 5.41 9.97 15.07
N LEU A 3 4.93 10.75 16.04
CA LEU A 3 4.10 11.92 15.76
C LEU A 3 4.98 13.08 15.32
N VAL A 4 4.55 13.79 14.29
CA VAL A 4 5.28 14.90 13.70
C VAL A 4 4.36 16.10 13.57
N GLU A 5 4.85 17.28 13.89
CA GLU A 5 4.19 18.55 13.60
C GLU A 5 4.81 19.14 12.33
N ASP A 6 4.15 18.93 11.19
CA ASP A 6 4.60 19.44 9.89
C ASP A 6 3.39 19.89 9.06
N GLN A 7 3.12 21.20 9.07
CA GLN A 7 1.99 21.79 8.36
C GLN A 7 2.12 21.63 6.84
N GLN A 8 3.34 21.61 6.30
CA GLN A 8 3.55 21.44 4.87
C GLN A 8 3.13 20.03 4.42
N LYS A 9 3.41 18.99 5.23
CA LYS A 9 2.92 17.64 4.95
C LYS A 9 1.43 17.47 5.19
N VAL A 10 0.85 18.17 6.15
CA VAL A 10 -0.61 18.25 6.26
C VAL A 10 -1.20 18.84 4.98
N ASP A 11 -0.63 19.94 4.47
CA ASP A 11 -1.12 20.57 3.25
C ASP A 11 -1.06 19.67 2.01
N GLU A 12 0.01 18.88 1.89
CA GLU A 12 0.26 17.95 0.79
C GLU A 12 -0.61 16.69 0.84
N LEU A 13 -0.82 16.11 2.02
CA LEU A 13 -1.55 14.85 2.19
C LEU A 13 -3.06 15.05 2.36
N TRP A 14 -3.50 16.28 2.59
CA TRP A 14 -4.90 16.60 2.82
C TRP A 14 -5.78 16.33 1.59
N ASN A 15 -6.94 15.76 1.82
CA ASN A 15 -8.03 15.72 0.86
C ASN A 15 -9.35 16.14 1.52
N ASP A 16 -10.32 16.58 0.72
CA ASP A 16 -11.58 17.12 1.25
C ASP A 16 -12.42 16.10 2.02
N PHE A 17 -12.23 14.79 1.81
CA PHE A 17 -12.91 13.77 2.60
C PHE A 17 -12.49 13.81 4.08
N MET A 18 -11.27 14.24 4.39
CA MET A 18 -10.76 14.35 5.76
C MET A 18 -11.58 15.31 6.63
N LYS A 19 -12.28 16.28 6.04
CA LYS A 19 -13.17 17.22 6.76
C LYS A 19 -14.31 16.53 7.52
N ALA A 20 -14.69 15.31 7.12
CA ALA A 20 -15.70 14.54 7.84
C ALA A 20 -15.24 14.13 9.24
N TRP A 21 -13.93 13.98 9.45
CA TRP A 21 -13.31 13.62 10.73
C TRP A 21 -12.67 14.80 11.44
N PHE A 22 -12.19 15.81 10.70
CA PHE A 22 -11.57 17.03 11.21
C PHE A 22 -12.32 18.27 10.70
N PRO A 23 -13.43 18.66 11.35
CA PRO A 23 -14.25 19.79 10.92
C PRO A 23 -13.49 21.13 10.93
N GLY A 24 -12.46 21.27 11.80
CA GLY A 24 -11.55 22.41 11.82
C GLY A 24 -10.58 22.47 10.64
N GLY A 25 -10.58 21.43 9.79
CA GLY A 25 -9.77 21.36 8.59
C GLY A 25 -8.29 21.11 8.87
N LYS A 26 -7.42 21.70 8.05
CA LYS A 26 -5.97 21.46 8.08
C LYS A 26 -5.25 22.00 9.32
N THR A 27 -5.92 22.84 10.09
CA THR A 27 -5.40 23.45 11.33
C THR A 27 -6.23 23.03 12.55
N ASP A 28 -6.99 21.95 12.43
CA ASP A 28 -7.74 21.39 13.55
C ASP A 28 -6.75 20.96 14.65
N PRO A 29 -6.91 21.42 15.91
CA PRO A 29 -6.00 21.07 16.99
C PRO A 29 -6.00 19.57 17.31
N GLU A 30 -7.04 18.82 16.92
CA GLU A 30 -7.12 17.38 17.10
C GLU A 30 -6.47 16.60 15.94
N LEU A 31 -5.99 17.31 14.91
CA LEU A 31 -5.26 16.70 13.79
C LEU A 31 -3.83 16.38 14.20
N SER A 32 -3.41 15.15 13.95
CA SER A 32 -2.06 14.67 14.24
C SER A 32 -1.50 13.89 13.05
N LEU A 33 -0.24 14.17 12.67
CA LEU A 33 0.45 13.47 11.59
C LEU A 33 1.35 12.38 12.17
N LEU A 34 1.22 11.17 11.64
CA LEU A 34 2.00 10.01 12.05
C LEU A 34 3.00 9.63 10.95
N ARG A 35 4.29 9.71 11.25
CA ARG A 35 5.36 9.29 10.34
C ARG A 35 5.74 7.83 10.57
N ALA A 36 5.58 7.02 9.53
CA ALA A 36 6.06 5.65 9.48
C ALA A 36 7.32 5.56 8.60
N SER A 37 8.50 5.48 9.23
CA SER A 37 9.76 5.22 8.54
C SER A 37 9.96 3.71 8.38
N VAL A 38 9.94 3.22 7.15
CA VAL A 38 10.20 1.81 6.84
C VAL A 38 11.69 1.64 6.57
N THR A 39 12.33 0.68 7.25
CA THR A 39 13.78 0.38 7.07
C THR A 39 14.01 -0.82 6.14
N SER A 40 13.03 -1.71 6.05
CA SER A 40 13.07 -2.91 5.23
C SER A 40 11.65 -3.44 5.02
N GLY A 41 11.43 -4.11 3.91
CA GLY A 41 10.18 -4.81 3.62
C GLY A 41 10.42 -6.04 2.77
N HIS A 42 9.51 -7.00 2.84
CA HIS A 42 9.43 -8.09 1.88
C HIS A 42 8.20 -7.85 1.01
N TYR A 43 8.37 -7.92 -0.30
CA TYR A 43 7.28 -7.74 -1.25
C TYR A 43 6.99 -9.03 -1.99
N TRP A 44 5.73 -9.18 -2.37
CA TRP A 44 5.23 -10.19 -3.29
C TRP A 44 4.39 -9.48 -4.33
N ASP A 45 4.74 -9.62 -5.61
CA ASP A 45 4.05 -9.03 -6.73
C ASP A 45 3.70 -10.10 -7.78
N GLU A 46 2.49 -10.05 -8.29
CA GLU A 46 2.03 -10.96 -9.34
C GLU A 46 2.49 -10.40 -10.70
N LYS A 47 3.33 -11.15 -11.44
CA LYS A 47 3.82 -10.72 -12.77
C LYS A 47 2.72 -10.45 -13.80
N ASP A 48 1.53 -10.98 -13.54
CA ASP A 48 0.46 -11.10 -14.50
C ASP A 48 -0.75 -10.30 -14.02
N GLY A 49 -1.28 -9.41 -14.87
CA GLY A 49 -2.55 -8.77 -14.57
C GLY A 49 -3.65 -9.81 -14.30
N HIS A 50 -4.66 -9.43 -13.50
CA HIS A 50 -5.69 -10.32 -12.95
C HIS A 50 -6.26 -11.35 -13.96
N LEU A 51 -6.49 -10.95 -15.22
CA LEU A 51 -7.00 -11.82 -16.28
C LEU A 51 -6.02 -12.94 -16.68
N ILE A 52 -4.73 -12.64 -16.77
CA ILE A 52 -3.68 -13.60 -17.11
C ILE A 52 -3.47 -14.56 -15.92
N GLY A 53 -3.55 -14.04 -14.68
CA GLY A 53 -3.56 -14.85 -13.46
C GLY A 53 -4.70 -15.88 -13.46
N MET A 54 -5.93 -15.45 -13.78
CA MET A 54 -7.10 -16.34 -13.89
C MET A 54 -6.95 -17.40 -14.98
N LEU A 55 -6.45 -17.04 -16.17
CA LEU A 55 -6.22 -17.99 -17.26
C LEU A 55 -5.16 -19.04 -16.87
N LYS A 56 -4.05 -18.62 -16.24
CA LYS A 56 -3.02 -19.53 -15.72
C LYS A 56 -3.58 -20.46 -14.65
N ALA A 57 -4.39 -19.94 -13.73
CA ALA A 57 -5.04 -20.74 -12.70
C ALA A 57 -5.98 -21.81 -13.29
N GLY A 58 -6.82 -21.44 -14.27
CA GLY A 58 -7.72 -22.38 -14.96
C GLY A 58 -6.97 -23.47 -15.73
N LEU A 59 -5.91 -23.11 -16.46
CA LEU A 59 -5.08 -24.08 -17.18
C LEU A 59 -4.33 -25.02 -16.21
N LYS A 60 -3.86 -24.51 -15.07
CA LYS A 60 -3.20 -25.30 -14.01
C LYS A 60 -4.16 -26.29 -13.34
N ALA A 61 -5.40 -25.88 -13.06
CA ALA A 61 -6.42 -26.77 -12.50
C ALA A 61 -6.75 -27.95 -13.42
N LEU A 62 -6.68 -27.75 -14.74
CA LEU A 62 -6.91 -28.81 -15.73
C LEU A 62 -5.70 -29.73 -15.94
N THR A 63 -4.47 -29.20 -15.77
CA THR A 63 -3.23 -29.93 -16.08
C THR A 63 -2.55 -30.57 -14.86
N GLY A 64 -2.96 -30.23 -13.64
CA GLY A 64 -2.40 -30.81 -12.40
C GLY A 64 -0.93 -30.40 -12.12
N GLY A 65 -0.43 -29.35 -12.78
CA GLY A 65 0.94 -28.87 -12.65
C GLY A 65 1.25 -28.22 -11.29
N LYS A 66 2.50 -28.30 -10.83
CA LYS A 66 2.98 -27.71 -9.56
C LYS A 66 3.18 -26.19 -9.66
N THR A 67 2.98 -25.54 -8.52
CA THR A 67 3.02 -24.10 -8.24
C THR A 67 4.42 -23.51 -8.40
N ASP A 68 4.72 -23.01 -9.58
CA ASP A 68 5.60 -21.86 -9.74
C ASP A 68 4.78 -20.78 -10.44
N ASP A 69 4.21 -19.89 -9.64
CA ASP A 69 3.27 -18.87 -10.13
C ASP A 69 4.00 -17.68 -10.77
N GLY A 70 5.33 -17.73 -10.83
CA GLY A 70 6.17 -16.70 -11.43
C GLY A 70 6.12 -15.36 -10.71
N ALA A 71 5.52 -15.32 -9.51
CA ALA A 71 5.43 -14.13 -8.66
C ALA A 71 6.84 -13.56 -8.40
N LEU A 72 6.96 -12.24 -8.50
CA LEU A 72 8.17 -11.54 -8.11
C LEU A 72 8.11 -11.36 -6.59
N GLU A 73 8.96 -12.06 -5.87
CA GLU A 73 9.16 -11.80 -4.45
C GLU A 73 10.59 -11.37 -4.16
N GLY A 74 10.77 -10.56 -3.12
CA GLY A 74 12.08 -10.05 -2.79
C GLY A 74 12.12 -9.24 -1.51
N ASN A 75 13.32 -9.15 -0.94
CA ASN A 75 13.60 -8.27 0.20
C ASN A 75 14.07 -6.91 -0.33
N ILE A 76 13.44 -5.84 0.15
CA ILE A 76 13.84 -4.47 -0.11
C ILE A 76 14.42 -3.91 1.19
N LYS A 77 15.62 -3.32 1.09
CA LYS A 77 16.20 -2.49 2.13
C LYS A 77 16.10 -1.03 1.66
N ILE A 78 15.53 -0.18 2.50
CA ILE A 78 15.30 1.24 2.22
C ILE A 78 16.45 2.06 2.80
#